data_AF-A0A9X1QJE9-F1
#
_entry.id   AF-A0A9X1QJE9-F1
#
_cell.length_a   1.000
_cell.length_b   1.000
_cell.length_c   1.000
_cell.angle_alpha   90.00
_cell.angle_beta   90.00
_cell.angle_gamma   90.00
#
_symmetry.space_group_name_H-M   'P 1'
#
loop_
_entity.id
_entity.type
_entity.pdbx_description
1 polymer ?
#
loop_
_entity_poly.entity_id
_entity_poly.type
_entity_poly.pdbx_seq_one_letter_code
_entity_poly.pdbx_strand_id
1 'polypeptide(L)'
;MEELFRKMREAKDVAEYEAASQDCLDYFATATEEEKEVIGNFMVQHAEELLAQSRETRRQGEDLIAEYKRSKDVNIEINGQKYPLSEWVTMKEYCRRFGLKNTMIINNWISRNIIPEENILNISQLNNLRLIKAVPYK
;
A
#
# COMPACT_ATOMS: atom_id res chain seq x y z
N MET A 1 -30.07 -12.09 -23.50
CA MET A 1 -29.35 -12.85 -22.46
C MET A 1 -27.86 -12.55 -22.42
N GLU A 2 -27.10 -12.73 -23.51
CA GLU A 2 -25.64 -12.44 -23.54
C GLU A 2 -25.28 -11.02 -23.08
N GLU A 3 -26.08 -10.03 -23.48
CA GLU A 3 -25.90 -8.64 -23.07
C GLU A 3 -26.10 -8.42 -21.56
N LEU A 4 -26.99 -9.18 -20.90
CA LEU A 4 -27.20 -9.11 -19.45
C LEU A 4 -25.96 -9.63 -18.73
N PHE A 5 -25.43 -10.77 -19.18
CA PHE A 5 -24.21 -11.38 -18.64
C PHE A 5 -23.00 -10.49 -18.84
N ARG A 6 -22.89 -9.83 -20.00
CA ARG A 6 -21.83 -8.86 -20.28
C ARG A 6 -21.86 -7.68 -19.31
N LYS A 7 -23.03 -7.07 -19.11
CA LYS A 7 -23.21 -5.96 -18.15
C LYS A 7 -22.78 -6.34 -16.73
N MET A 8 -23.12 -7.55 -16.28
CA MET A 8 -22.71 -8.02 -14.95
C MET A 8 -21.19 -8.20 -14.82
N ARG A 9 -20.53 -8.77 -15.84
CA ARG A 9 -19.06 -8.97 -15.83
C ARG A 9 -18.28 -7.67 -15.94
N GLU A 10 -18.79 -6.71 -16.69
CA GLU A 10 -18.08 -5.46 -17.00
C GLU A 10 -18.39 -4.33 -16.02
N ALA A 11 -19.29 -4.54 -15.05
CA ALA A 11 -19.63 -3.58 -14.03
C ALA A 11 -18.37 -3.17 -13.24
N LYS A 12 -18.11 -1.87 -13.19
CA LYS A 12 -16.88 -1.30 -12.58
C LYS A 12 -17.08 -0.90 -11.14
N ASP A 13 -18.34 -0.73 -10.73
CA ASP A 13 -18.72 -0.38 -9.38
C ASP A 13 -20.00 -1.09 -8.95
N VAL A 14 -20.34 -0.89 -7.68
CA VAL A 14 -21.49 -1.54 -7.05
C VAL A 14 -22.80 -1.09 -7.69
N ALA A 15 -22.92 0.17 -8.10
CA ALA A 15 -24.15 0.70 -8.68
C ALA A 15 -24.40 0.14 -10.09
N GLU A 16 -23.36 0.05 -10.92
CA GLU A 16 -23.43 -0.61 -12.23
C GLU A 16 -23.78 -2.10 -12.09
N TYR A 17 -23.21 -2.78 -11.09
CA TYR A 17 -23.50 -4.18 -10.82
C TYR A 17 -24.94 -4.39 -10.34
N GLU A 18 -25.42 -3.55 -9.41
CA GLU A 18 -26.80 -3.61 -8.92
C GLU A 18 -27.81 -3.39 -10.05
N ALA A 19 -27.56 -2.41 -10.93
CA ALA A 19 -28.39 -2.18 -12.10
C ALA A 19 -28.40 -3.38 -13.07
N ALA A 20 -27.23 -3.97 -13.36
CA ALA A 20 -27.13 -5.15 -14.21
C ALA A 20 -27.79 -6.39 -13.58
N SER A 21 -27.67 -6.55 -12.26
CA SER A 21 -28.33 -7.60 -11.50
C SER A 21 -29.84 -7.43 -11.54
N GLN A 22 -30.35 -6.20 -11.42
CA GLN A 22 -31.77 -5.90 -11.51
C GLN A 22 -32.32 -6.21 -12.91
N ASP A 23 -31.63 -5.79 -13.97
CA ASP A 23 -31.98 -6.14 -15.36
C ASP A 23 -32.08 -7.67 -15.54
N CYS A 24 -31.19 -8.43 -14.89
CA CYS A 24 -31.17 -9.88 -14.94
C CYS A 24 -32.34 -10.52 -14.19
N LEU A 25 -32.71 -9.98 -13.01
CA LEU A 25 -33.88 -10.41 -12.24
C LEU A 25 -35.19 -10.13 -12.98
N ASP A 26 -35.30 -8.96 -13.60
CA ASP A 26 -36.48 -8.57 -14.39
C ASP A 26 -36.66 -9.52 -15.58
N TYR A 27 -35.58 -9.89 -16.26
CA TYR A 27 -35.62 -10.88 -17.33
C TYR A 27 -36.01 -12.27 -16.79
N PHE A 28 -35.40 -12.70 -15.68
CA PHE A 28 -35.64 -14.00 -15.05
C PHE A 28 -37.12 -14.24 -14.71
N ALA A 29 -37.86 -13.18 -14.34
CA ALA A 29 -39.29 -13.26 -14.04
C ALA A 29 -40.16 -13.68 -15.24
N THR A 30 -39.69 -13.44 -16.46
CA THR A 30 -40.42 -13.74 -17.71
C THR A 30 -39.78 -14.86 -18.54
N ALA A 31 -38.63 -15.37 -18.12
CA ALA A 31 -37.82 -16.35 -18.83
C ALA A 31 -38.42 -17.76 -18.82
N THR A 32 -38.08 -18.57 -19.84
CA THR A 32 -38.41 -20.00 -19.87
C THR A 32 -37.56 -20.78 -18.86
N GLU A 33 -37.95 -22.03 -18.55
CA GLU A 33 -37.17 -22.87 -17.63
C GLU A 33 -35.73 -23.15 -18.13
N GLU A 34 -35.57 -23.32 -19.44
CA GLU A 34 -34.25 -23.51 -20.08
C GLU A 34 -33.38 -22.25 -19.92
N GLU A 35 -33.98 -21.07 -20.08
CA GLU A 35 -33.29 -19.80 -19.90
C GLU A 35 -32.91 -19.54 -18.44
N LYS A 36 -33.78 -19.93 -17.50
CA LYS A 36 -33.51 -19.85 -16.05
C LYS A 36 -32.34 -20.74 -15.66
N GLU A 37 -32.22 -21.94 -16.25
CA GLU A 37 -31.08 -22.83 -16.01
C GLU A 37 -29.78 -22.19 -16.49
N VAL A 38 -29.77 -21.58 -17.68
CA VAL A 38 -28.61 -20.85 -18.20
C VAL A 38 -28.21 -19.69 -17.29
N ILE A 39 -29.18 -18.89 -16.85
CA ILE A 39 -28.96 -17.77 -15.92
C ILE A 39 -28.43 -18.29 -14.58
N GLY A 40 -29.01 -19.36 -14.02
CA GLY A 40 -28.56 -19.96 -12.77
C GLY A 40 -27.10 -20.41 -12.83
N ASN A 41 -26.74 -21.14 -13.89
CA ASN A 41 -25.36 -21.59 -14.12
C ASN A 41 -24.39 -20.41 -14.27
N PHE A 42 -24.79 -19.36 -15.01
CA PHE A 42 -23.98 -18.14 -15.12
C PHE A 42 -23.77 -17.47 -13.76
N MET A 43 -24.82 -17.32 -12.95
CA MET A 43 -24.74 -16.66 -11.64
C MET A 43 -23.81 -17.40 -10.68
N VAL A 44 -23.86 -18.73 -10.67
CA VAL A 44 -22.96 -19.57 -9.85
C VAL A 44 -21.51 -19.37 -10.29
N GLN A 45 -21.22 -19.51 -11.58
CA GLN A 45 -19.86 -19.33 -12.11
C GLN A 45 -19.32 -17.93 -11.82
N HIS A 46 -20.14 -16.91 -12.04
CA HIS A 46 -19.74 -15.53 -11.81
C HIS A 46 -19.50 -15.23 -10.32
N ALA A 47 -20.32 -15.79 -9.43
CA ALA A 47 -20.10 -15.67 -7.99
C ALA A 47 -18.79 -16.36 -7.56
N GLU A 48 -18.47 -17.53 -8.11
CA GLU A 48 -17.20 -18.22 -7.85
C GLU A 48 -16.00 -17.40 -8.34
N GLU A 49 -16.08 -16.81 -9.53
CA GLU A 49 -15.06 -15.90 -10.08
C GLU A 49 -14.83 -14.68 -9.17
N LEU A 50 -15.91 -14.01 -8.74
CA LEU A 50 -15.85 -12.85 -7.84
C LEU A 50 -15.23 -13.21 -6.49
N LEU A 51 -15.59 -14.36 -5.92
CA LEU A 51 -15.02 -14.83 -4.65
C LEU A 51 -13.54 -15.17 -4.79
N ALA A 52 -13.13 -15.79 -5.91
CA ALA A 52 -11.73 -16.07 -6.20
C ALA A 52 -10.92 -14.78 -6.33
N GLN A 53 -11.42 -13.81 -7.09
CA GLN A 53 -10.78 -12.50 -7.25
C GLN A 53 -10.69 -11.76 -5.92
N SER A 54 -11.74 -11.75 -5.11
CA SER A 54 -11.76 -11.12 -3.79
C SER A 54 -10.70 -11.71 -2.85
N ARG A 55 -10.56 -13.04 -2.84
CA ARG A 55 -9.52 -13.73 -2.06
C ARG A 55 -8.12 -13.33 -2.50
N GLU A 56 -7.89 -13.27 -3.82
CA GLU A 56 -6.60 -12.89 -4.37
C GLU A 56 -6.26 -11.43 -4.06
N THR A 57 -7.20 -10.50 -4.27
CA THR A 57 -7.01 -9.07 -3.93
C THR A 57 -6.72 -8.90 -2.43
N ARG A 58 -7.43 -9.63 -1.56
CA ARG A 58 -7.17 -9.60 -0.13
C ARG A 58 -5.76 -10.09 0.21
N ARG A 59 -5.34 -11.19 -0.39
CA ARG A 59 -4.00 -11.74 -0.21
C ARG A 59 -2.92 -10.75 -0.65
N GLN A 60 -3.08 -10.14 -1.82
CA GLN A 60 -2.17 -9.11 -2.32
C GLN A 60 -2.10 -7.90 -1.36
N GLY A 61 -3.23 -7.48 -0.82
CA GLY A 61 -3.29 -6.43 0.20
C GLY A 61 -2.54 -6.82 1.48
N GLU A 62 -2.72 -8.05 1.97
CA GLU A 62 -2.01 -8.58 3.14
C GLU A 62 -0.50 -8.65 2.91
N ASP A 63 -0.06 -9.09 1.73
CA ASP A 63 1.35 -9.14 1.35
C ASP A 63 2.00 -7.75 1.28
N LEU A 64 1.32 -6.77 0.67
CA LEU A 64 1.76 -5.37 0.63
C LEU A 64 1.87 -4.76 2.02
N ILE A 65 0.90 -5.02 2.89
CA ILE A 65 0.94 -4.54 4.29
C ILE A 65 2.12 -5.18 5.03
N ALA A 66 2.35 -6.48 4.83
CA ALA A 66 3.46 -7.18 5.45
C ALA A 66 4.82 -6.65 4.97
N GLU A 67 4.98 -6.40 3.67
CA GLU A 67 6.17 -5.78 3.09
C GLU A 67 6.40 -4.38 3.65
N TYR A 68 5.36 -3.54 3.69
CA TYR A 68 5.45 -2.21 4.27
C TYR A 68 5.90 -2.25 5.73
N LYS A 69 5.35 -3.15 6.55
CA LYS A 69 5.78 -3.34 7.95
C LYS A 69 7.25 -3.77 8.04
N ARG A 70 7.67 -4.77 7.24
CA ARG A 70 9.08 -5.20 7.19
C ARG A 70 10.02 -4.07 6.80
N SER A 71 9.64 -3.22 5.84
CA SER A 71 10.44 -2.06 5.45
C SER A 71 10.59 -1.01 6.56
N LYS A 72 9.61 -0.90 7.47
CA LYS A 72 9.65 0.03 8.61
C LYS A 72 10.46 -0.50 9.79
N ASP A 73 10.54 -1.82 9.93
CA ASP A 73 11.29 -2.49 11.01
C ASP A 73 12.80 -2.65 10.70
N VAL A 74 13.31 -1.97 9.68
CA VAL A 74 14.75 -1.96 9.39
C VAL A 74 15.45 -1.06 10.40
N ASN A 75 16.34 -1.66 11.19
CA ASN A 75 17.10 -1.00 12.24
C ASN A 75 18.60 -1.18 12.00
N ILE A 76 19.42 -0.21 12.38
CA ILE A 76 20.84 -0.44 12.61
C ILE A 76 21.03 -0.80 14.09
N GLU A 77 21.76 -1.87 14.37
CA GLU A 77 22.10 -2.27 15.73
C GLU A 77 23.57 -1.98 16.03
N ILE A 78 23.83 -1.22 17.09
CA ILE A 78 25.18 -0.86 17.55
C ILE A 78 25.24 -1.10 19.05
N ASN A 79 26.17 -1.92 19.52
CA ASN A 79 26.36 -2.24 20.94
C ASN A 79 25.07 -2.67 21.65
N GLY A 80 24.19 -3.41 20.95
CA GLY A 80 22.90 -3.87 21.46
C GLY A 80 21.77 -2.81 21.45
N GLN A 81 22.07 -1.57 21.02
CA GLN A 81 21.08 -0.51 20.85
C GLN A 81 20.57 -0.48 19.40
N LYS A 82 19.25 -0.47 19.23
CA LYS A 82 18.59 -0.42 17.92
C LYS A 82 18.24 1.02 17.54
N TYR A 83 18.56 1.38 16.30
CA TYR A 83 18.27 2.67 15.69
C TYR A 83 17.37 2.45 14.46
N PRO A 84 16.05 2.67 14.59
CA PRO A 84 15.12 2.48 13.47
C PRO A 84 15.39 3.45 12.33
N LEU A 85 15.49 2.95 11.09
CA LEU A 85 15.73 3.78 9.90
C LEU A 85 14.50 4.61 9.48
N SER A 86 13.36 4.36 10.10
CA SER A 86 12.19 5.24 10.07
C SER A 86 12.50 6.57 10.76
N GLU A 87 13.28 6.55 11.84
CA GLU A 87 13.65 7.72 12.66
C GLU A 87 15.06 8.23 12.38
N TRP A 88 16.02 7.34 12.18
CA TRP A 88 17.44 7.66 12.00
C TRP A 88 17.82 7.53 10.53
N VAL A 89 18.05 8.66 9.87
CA VAL A 89 18.23 8.71 8.42
C VAL A 89 19.57 9.28 8.03
N THR A 90 20.07 8.91 6.86
CA THR A 90 21.25 9.58 6.30
C THR A 90 20.93 11.05 6.02
N MET A 91 21.95 11.90 5.96
CA MET A 91 21.78 13.31 5.59
C MET A 91 21.07 13.48 4.23
N LYS A 92 21.39 12.63 3.25
CA LYS A 92 20.78 12.65 1.92
C LYS A 92 19.28 12.35 1.99
N GLU A 93 18.90 11.35 2.77
CA GLU A 93 17.50 11.00 3.00
C GLU A 93 16.77 12.08 3.79
N TYR A 94 17.41 12.69 4.78
CA TYR A 94 16.87 13.85 5.48
C TYR A 94 16.58 15.01 4.50
N CYS A 95 17.52 15.35 3.62
CA CYS A 95 17.30 16.37 2.59
C CYS A 95 16.09 16.05 1.71
N ARG A 96 15.94 14.79 1.30
CA ARG A 96 14.80 14.32 0.50
C ARG A 96 13.47 14.47 1.25
N ARG A 97 13.41 14.05 2.52
CA ARG A 97 12.19 14.09 3.35
C ARG A 97 11.75 15.52 3.68
N PHE A 98 12.70 16.42 3.91
CA PHE A 98 12.43 17.79 4.36
C PHE A 98 12.66 18.86 3.29
N GLY A 99 12.86 18.46 2.03
CA GLY A 99 12.99 19.39 0.89
C GLY A 99 14.24 20.28 0.91
N LEU A 100 15.34 19.81 1.52
CA LEU A 100 16.59 20.58 1.55
C LEU A 100 17.40 20.39 0.26
N LYS A 101 18.05 21.45 -0.21
CA LYS A 101 18.80 21.46 -1.47
C LYS A 101 20.01 20.52 -1.48
N ASN A 102 20.72 20.41 -0.36
CA ASN A 102 21.90 19.57 -0.23
C ASN A 102 22.24 19.29 1.24
N THR A 103 23.18 18.38 1.48
CA THR A 103 23.64 17.97 2.81
C THR A 103 24.54 19.01 3.49
N MET A 104 25.06 20.01 2.76
CA MET A 104 25.86 21.09 3.35
C MET A 104 25.03 21.94 4.32
N ILE A 105 23.73 22.13 4.06
CA ILE A 105 22.80 22.79 4.97
C ILE A 105 22.81 22.10 6.34
N ILE A 106 22.75 20.77 6.33
CA ILE A 106 22.72 19.95 7.54
C ILE A 106 24.07 20.04 8.29
N ASN A 107 25.20 19.97 7.59
CA ASN A 107 26.51 20.17 8.21
C ASN A 107 26.64 21.55 8.88
N ASN A 108 26.09 22.60 8.26
CA ASN A 108 26.04 23.93 8.84
C ASN A 108 25.11 24.01 10.06
N TRP A 109 24.02 23.24 10.09
CA TRP A 109 23.14 23.17 11.26
C TRP A 109 23.81 22.44 12.43
N ILE A 110 24.56 21.38 12.15
CA ILE A 110 25.36 20.68 13.16
C ILE A 110 26.40 21.62 13.76
N SER A 111 27.17 22.33 12.92
CA SER A 111 28.23 23.23 13.42
C SER A 111 27.70 24.43 14.22
N ARG A 112 26.42 24.79 14.02
CA ARG A 112 25.72 25.86 14.75
C ARG A 112 24.90 25.36 15.94
N ASN A 113 24.98 24.07 16.28
CA ASN A 113 24.18 23.42 17.33
C ASN A 113 22.65 23.60 17.14
N ILE A 114 22.19 23.75 15.91
CA ILE A 114 20.75 23.74 15.57
C ILE A 114 20.20 22.31 15.65
N ILE A 115 21.02 21.33 15.25
CA ILE A 115 20.74 19.91 15.48
C ILE A 115 21.40 19.53 16.81
N PRO A 116 20.62 19.13 17.83
CA PRO A 116 21.16 18.68 19.10
C PRO A 116 22.05 17.44 18.94
N GLU A 117 23.07 17.30 19.79
CA GLU A 117 24.02 16.17 19.71
C GLU A 117 23.31 14.82 19.87
N GLU A 118 22.28 14.73 20.69
CA GLU A 118 21.47 13.53 20.89
C GLU A 118 20.70 13.09 19.63
N ASN A 119 20.60 13.96 18.63
CA ASN A 119 19.97 13.66 17.35
C ASN A 119 20.99 13.34 16.24
N ILE A 120 22.26 13.20 16.59
CA ILE A 120 23.34 12.86 15.67
C ILE A 120 23.93 11.52 16.09
N LEU A 121 23.95 10.56 15.17
CA LEU A 121 24.56 9.25 15.37
C LEU A 121 25.71 9.07 14.40
N ASN A 122 26.93 8.92 14.93
CA ASN A 122 28.11 8.57 14.15
C ASN A 122 28.43 7.09 14.34
N ILE A 123 28.48 6.35 13.24
CA ILE A 123 28.70 4.91 13.22
C ILE A 123 30.07 4.65 12.60
N SER A 124 31.10 4.60 13.45
CA SER A 124 32.49 4.43 13.00
C SER A 124 32.71 3.10 12.28
N GLN A 125 31.99 2.05 12.68
CA GLN A 125 32.07 0.71 12.10
C GLN A 125 31.53 0.65 10.66
N LEU A 126 30.74 1.64 10.23
CA LEU A 126 30.12 1.71 8.90
C LEU A 126 30.72 2.87 8.09
N ASN A 127 32.05 2.91 7.94
CA ASN A 127 32.74 3.95 7.17
C ASN A 127 32.38 5.37 7.63
N ASN A 128 32.34 5.58 8.95
CA ASN A 128 31.92 6.85 9.57
C ASN A 128 30.55 7.35 9.07
N LEU A 129 29.61 6.43 8.83
CA LEU A 129 28.25 6.77 8.46
C LEU A 129 27.63 7.67 9.53
N ARG A 130 27.10 8.80 9.10
CA ARG A 130 26.40 9.74 9.98
C ARG A 130 24.90 9.69 9.70
N LEU A 131 24.14 9.35 10.73
CA LEU A 131 22.69 9.41 10.74
C LEU A 131 22.22 10.59 11.59
N ILE A 132 21.06 11.11 11.22
CA ILE A 132 20.40 12.22 11.92
C ILE A 132 18.95 11.84 12.15
N LYS A 133 18.43 12.21 13.31
CA LYS A 133 17.03 11.98 13.65
C LYS A 133 16.11 12.79 12.73
N ALA A 134 15.12 12.14 12.14
CA ALA A 134 14.18 12.66 11.16
C ALA A 134 13.07 13.50 11.81
N VAL A 135 13.44 14.57 12.51
CA VAL A 135 12.53 15.59 13.06
C VAL A 135 12.84 16.94 12.39
N PRO A 136 11.84 17.82 12.23
CA PRO A 136 12.08 19.13 11.62
C PRO A 136 12.90 20.03 12.54
N TYR A 137 14.09 20.42 12.09
CA TYR A 137 14.90 21.47 12.73
C TYR A 137 14.61 22.84 12.10
N LYS A 138 14.73 23.91 12.90
CA LYS A 138 14.54 25.31 12.47
C LYS A 138 15.65 26.19 13.01
#